data_AF-A0A975ETQ8-F1
#
_entry.id   AF-A0A975ETQ8-F1
#
_cell.length_a   1.000
_cell.length_b   1.000
_cell.length_c   1.000
_cell.angle_alpha   90.00
_cell.angle_beta   90.00
_cell.angle_gamma   90.00
#
_symmetry.space_group_name_H-M   'P 1'
#
loop_
_entity.id
_entity.type
_entity.pdbx_description
1 polymer ?
#
loop_
_entity_poly.entity_id
_entity_poly.type
_entity_poly.pdbx_seq_one_letter_code
_entity_poly.pdbx_strand_id
1 'polypeptide(L)'
;MRTILIFLSLVGSSILFSGCPLCECPDVVPYTRWNSYLIRPDQAGYPAEADSLNFTLEVMEIQYLAQAQTVPSYGGDAAMACSCVDDGWNGFKYPLDSVVFRTSSDWNANFPAGSSLGDITQIYTYNGDWQNVWMDFEDPSLVSGNNYEYFYYFRFTEGPEEAGEYEVTSTIYYSNGASLDGLSMTMVIQ
;
A
#
# COMPACT_ATOMS: atom_id res chain seq x y z
N MET A 1 26.98 -50.41 32.83
CA MET A 1 26.77 -50.04 31.41
C MET A 1 25.30 -49.77 31.07
N ARG A 2 24.34 -50.61 31.50
CA ARG A 2 22.89 -50.34 31.33
C ARG A 2 22.39 -49.02 31.93
N THR A 3 22.90 -48.61 33.10
CA THR A 3 22.48 -47.38 33.79
C THR A 3 22.87 -46.09 33.04
N ILE A 4 23.98 -46.13 32.28
CA ILE A 4 24.48 -44.98 31.51
C ILE A 4 23.59 -44.74 30.28
N LEU A 5 23.11 -45.81 29.63
CA LEU A 5 22.19 -45.71 28.49
C LEU A 5 20.83 -45.13 28.87
N ILE A 6 20.32 -45.48 30.06
CA ILE A 6 19.06 -44.92 30.57
C ILE A 6 19.21 -43.44 30.88
N PHE A 7 20.34 -43.02 31.46
CA PHE A 7 20.62 -41.61 31.73
C PHE A 7 20.79 -40.78 30.45
N LEU A 8 21.48 -41.31 29.43
CA LEU A 8 21.60 -40.65 28.12
C LEU A 8 20.25 -40.55 27.38
N SER A 9 19.38 -41.55 27.52
CA SER A 9 18.01 -41.51 27.01
C SER A 9 17.18 -40.43 27.71
N LEU A 10 17.23 -40.33 29.03
CA LEU A 10 16.46 -39.33 29.79
C LEU A 10 16.96 -37.90 29.55
N VAL A 11 18.27 -37.69 29.51
CA VAL A 11 18.86 -36.36 29.24
C VAL A 11 18.65 -35.97 27.76
N GLY A 12 18.78 -36.92 26.82
CA GLY A 12 18.50 -36.69 25.41
C GLY A 12 17.04 -36.31 25.14
N SER A 13 16.09 -36.95 25.82
CA SER A 13 14.67 -36.58 25.72
C SER A 13 14.39 -35.19 26.29
N SER A 14 15.08 -34.78 27.36
CA SER A 14 14.87 -33.48 28.00
C SER A 14 15.29 -32.30 27.12
N ILE A 15 16.33 -32.47 26.31
CA ILE A 15 16.87 -31.42 25.41
C ILE A 15 16.01 -31.26 24.15
N LEU A 16 15.26 -32.30 23.76
CA LEU A 16 14.30 -32.23 22.64
C LEU A 16 13.01 -31.47 23.00
N PHE A 17 12.68 -31.35 24.29
CA PHE A 17 11.52 -30.58 24.75
C PHE A 17 11.83 -29.12 25.12
N SER A 18 13.10 -28.72 25.16
CA SER A 18 13.50 -27.30 25.20
C SER A 18 13.58 -26.68 23.81
N GLY A 19 12.77 -27.18 22.86
CA GLY A 19 12.47 -26.46 21.63
C GLY A 19 11.80 -25.14 22.01
N CYS A 20 12.41 -24.04 21.60
CA CYS A 20 12.11 -22.65 21.94
C CYS A 20 10.63 -22.39 22.36
N PRO A 21 10.29 -22.37 23.67
CA PRO A 21 8.90 -22.23 24.11
C PRO A 21 8.36 -20.79 23.99
N LEU A 22 9.13 -19.86 23.41
CA LEU A 22 8.88 -18.41 23.51
C LEU A 22 9.24 -17.65 22.23
N CYS A 23 9.00 -18.23 21.05
CA CYS A 23 8.90 -17.41 19.85
C CYS A 23 7.47 -16.84 19.81
N GLU A 24 7.20 -15.92 20.76
CA GLU A 24 6.05 -15.02 20.75
C GLU A 24 6.26 -14.06 19.58
N CYS A 25 5.98 -14.54 18.37
CA CYS A 25 5.88 -13.63 17.25
C CYS A 25 4.61 -12.80 17.45
N PRO A 26 4.69 -11.47 17.29
CA PRO A 26 3.49 -10.64 17.29
C PRO A 26 2.51 -11.14 16.23
N ASP A 27 1.22 -10.88 16.42
CA ASP A 27 0.20 -11.18 15.41
C ASP A 27 0.60 -10.52 14.10
N VAL A 28 0.90 -11.34 13.08
CA VAL A 28 1.31 -10.87 11.77
C VAL A 28 0.13 -10.13 11.15
N VAL A 29 0.31 -8.84 10.88
CA VAL A 29 -0.69 -8.06 10.14
C VAL A 29 -0.84 -8.69 8.75
N PRO A 30 -2.06 -9.01 8.29
CA PRO A 30 -2.25 -9.70 7.03
C PRO A 30 -1.61 -8.93 5.87
N TYR A 31 -0.80 -9.62 5.07
CA TYR A 31 -0.22 -9.04 3.85
C TYR A 31 -1.32 -8.78 2.83
N THR A 32 -1.52 -7.53 2.49
CA THR A 32 -2.49 -7.09 1.49
C THR A 32 -1.79 -6.45 0.30
N ARG A 33 -2.50 -6.47 -0.83
CA ARG A 33 -2.17 -5.73 -2.04
C ARG A 33 -3.48 -5.27 -2.68
N TRP A 34 -3.52 -4.08 -3.28
CA TRP A 34 -4.68 -3.72 -4.08
C TRP A 34 -4.69 -4.54 -5.36
N ASN A 35 -5.87 -5.06 -5.69
CA ASN A 35 -6.11 -5.75 -6.94
C ASN A 35 -6.83 -4.84 -7.94
N SER A 36 -7.68 -3.93 -7.45
CA SER A 36 -8.30 -2.89 -8.27
C SER A 36 -8.66 -1.67 -7.43
N TYR A 37 -8.70 -0.53 -8.08
CA TYR A 37 -9.13 0.74 -7.50
C TYR A 37 -9.76 1.61 -8.60
N LEU A 38 -10.51 2.62 -8.17
CA LEU A 38 -11.11 3.59 -9.08
C LEU A 38 -10.82 5.02 -8.62
N ILE A 39 -10.87 5.95 -9.55
CA ILE A 39 -10.82 7.38 -9.27
C ILE A 39 -12.26 7.88 -9.07
N ARG A 40 -12.54 8.56 -7.96
CA ARG A 40 -13.84 9.13 -7.61
C ARG A 40 -13.71 10.64 -7.42
N PRO A 41 -14.40 11.48 -8.20
CA PRO A 41 -14.39 12.91 -7.94
C PRO A 41 -15.12 13.20 -6.62
N ASP A 42 -14.57 14.12 -5.82
CA ASP A 42 -15.04 14.35 -4.43
C ASP A 42 -16.42 15.02 -4.37
N GLN A 43 -16.87 15.65 -5.47
CA GLN A 43 -18.19 16.27 -5.56
C GLN A 43 -18.98 15.68 -6.73
N ALA A 44 -20.27 15.39 -6.48
CA ALA A 44 -21.25 15.01 -7.50
C ALA A 44 -21.58 16.14 -8.51
N GLY A 45 -20.74 17.17 -8.58
CA GLY A 45 -20.82 18.34 -9.42
C GLY A 45 -19.63 19.24 -9.10
N TYR A 46 -18.79 19.47 -10.11
CA TYR A 46 -17.79 20.51 -10.34
C TYR A 46 -17.30 21.36 -9.14
N PRO A 47 -15.98 21.55 -8.96
CA PRO A 47 -15.48 22.47 -7.96
C PRO A 47 -16.02 23.89 -8.22
N ALA A 48 -16.59 24.50 -7.19
CA ALA A 48 -17.07 25.88 -7.22
C ALA A 48 -15.93 26.93 -7.30
N GLU A 49 -14.68 26.49 -7.20
CA GLU A 49 -13.48 27.31 -7.32
C GLU A 49 -12.66 26.77 -8.49
N ALA A 50 -12.45 27.62 -9.51
CA ALA A 50 -11.95 27.28 -10.84
C ALA A 50 -10.52 26.71 -10.88
N ASP A 51 -9.81 26.69 -9.76
CA ASP A 51 -8.36 26.54 -9.77
C ASP A 51 -7.88 25.15 -9.34
N SER A 52 -8.77 24.26 -8.84
CA SER A 52 -8.32 22.92 -8.46
C SER A 52 -9.38 21.84 -8.47
N LEU A 53 -8.95 20.61 -8.70
CA LEU A 53 -9.80 19.44 -8.76
C LEU A 53 -9.44 18.43 -7.67
N ASN A 54 -10.37 18.17 -6.75
CA ASN A 54 -10.21 17.13 -5.72
C ASN A 54 -10.87 15.82 -6.15
N PHE A 55 -10.22 14.71 -5.83
CA PHE A 55 -10.72 13.37 -6.09
C PHE A 55 -10.13 12.38 -5.09
N THR A 56 -10.71 11.19 -5.05
CA THR A 56 -10.27 10.07 -4.21
C THR A 56 -9.85 8.91 -5.08
N LEU A 57 -8.83 8.17 -4.65
CA LEU A 57 -8.62 6.80 -5.09
C LEU A 57 -9.32 5.88 -4.10
N GLU A 58 -10.37 5.19 -4.55
CA GLU A 58 -11.09 4.21 -3.74
C GLU A 58 -10.65 2.81 -4.11
N VAL A 59 -10.19 2.04 -3.12
CA VAL A 59 -9.77 0.66 -3.30
C VAL A 59 -11.01 -0.22 -3.41
N MET A 60 -11.13 -0.93 -4.54
CA MET A 60 -12.31 -1.74 -4.84
C MET A 60 -12.12 -3.19 -4.43
N GLU A 61 -10.91 -3.71 -4.61
CA GLU A 61 -10.59 -5.10 -4.28
C GLU A 61 -9.20 -5.19 -3.67
N ILE A 62 -9.12 -5.96 -2.58
CA ILE A 62 -7.90 -6.23 -1.84
C ILE A 62 -7.60 -7.72 -1.91
N GLN A 63 -6.41 -8.04 -2.37
CA GLN A 63 -5.90 -9.39 -2.33
C GLN A 63 -5.11 -9.60 -1.04
N TYR A 64 -5.57 -10.56 -0.24
CA TYR A 64 -4.83 -11.05 0.91
C TYR A 64 -3.81 -12.09 0.44
N LEU A 65 -2.54 -11.76 0.56
CA LEU A 65 -1.43 -12.64 0.23
C LEU A 65 -1.11 -13.46 1.48
N ALA A 66 -1.77 -14.61 1.66
CA ALA A 66 -1.37 -15.53 2.72
C ALA A 66 0.12 -15.85 2.55
N GLN A 67 0.92 -15.61 3.60
CA GLN A 67 2.26 -16.14 3.62
C GLN A 67 2.15 -17.67 3.63
N ALA A 68 2.99 -18.36 2.86
CA ALA A 68 3.04 -19.81 2.92
C ALA A 68 3.27 -20.21 4.38
N GLN A 69 2.27 -20.83 5.01
CA GLN A 69 2.45 -21.40 6.34
C GLN A 69 3.67 -22.32 6.25
N THR A 70 4.74 -21.97 6.96
CA THR A 70 5.84 -22.91 7.14
C THR A 70 5.25 -24.14 7.80
N VAL A 71 5.33 -25.27 7.10
CA VAL A 71 4.84 -26.57 7.58
C VAL A 71 5.36 -26.77 9.01
N PRO A 72 4.53 -27.19 9.98
CA PRO A 72 4.99 -27.42 11.34
C PRO A 72 6.20 -28.37 11.32
N SER A 73 7.39 -27.85 11.61
CA SER A 73 8.59 -28.68 11.74
C SER A 73 8.46 -29.48 13.03
N TYR A 74 8.28 -30.79 12.91
CA TYR A 74 8.33 -31.70 14.05
C TYR A 74 9.79 -31.86 14.52
N GLY A 75 10.19 -31.01 15.48
CA GLY A 75 11.26 -31.28 16.45
C GLY A 75 12.72 -31.21 15.99
N GLY A 76 13.02 -31.08 14.69
CA GLY A 76 14.40 -31.02 14.17
C GLY A 76 14.92 -29.61 13.87
N ASP A 77 14.07 -28.75 13.28
CA ASP A 77 14.47 -27.42 12.79
C ASP A 77 14.15 -26.28 13.77
N ALA A 78 13.59 -26.60 14.94
CA ALA A 78 13.19 -25.62 15.96
C ALA A 78 14.35 -24.78 16.53
N ALA A 79 15.59 -25.27 16.41
CA ALA A 79 16.78 -24.52 16.81
C ALA A 79 17.19 -23.44 15.78
N MET A 80 16.63 -23.45 14.56
CA MET A 80 16.96 -22.50 13.49
C MET A 80 15.75 -21.69 12.97
N ALA A 81 14.55 -21.91 13.50
CA ALA A 81 13.29 -21.37 12.95
C ALA A 81 12.62 -20.26 13.79
N CYS A 82 13.37 -19.50 14.59
CA CYS A 82 12.85 -18.34 15.32
C CYS A 82 13.12 -17.00 14.62
N SER A 83 13.12 -16.99 13.28
CA SER A 83 12.88 -15.75 12.56
C SER A 83 11.38 -15.52 12.53
N CYS A 84 10.88 -14.57 13.33
CA CYS A 84 9.52 -14.09 13.13
C CYS A 84 9.39 -13.56 11.71
N VAL A 85 8.18 -13.74 11.18
CA VAL A 85 7.80 -13.22 9.88
C VAL A 85 7.88 -11.70 9.92
N ASP A 86 8.53 -11.09 8.93
CA ASP A 86 8.57 -9.62 8.82
C ASP A 86 7.15 -9.08 8.65
N ASP A 87 6.72 -8.18 9.52
CA ASP A 87 5.46 -7.46 9.34
C ASP A 87 5.49 -6.74 7.98
N GLY A 88 4.43 -6.89 7.18
CA GLY A 88 4.25 -6.04 6.00
C GLY A 88 4.24 -4.57 6.41
N TRP A 89 4.56 -3.65 5.49
CA TRP A 89 4.54 -2.22 5.79
C TRP A 89 3.10 -1.76 6.04
N ASN A 90 2.70 -1.66 7.31
CA ASN A 90 1.32 -1.35 7.73
C ASN A 90 0.27 -2.25 7.09
N GLY A 91 0.57 -3.55 6.94
CA GLY A 91 -0.32 -4.52 6.31
C GLY A 91 -0.23 -4.57 4.78
N PHE A 92 0.52 -3.69 4.12
CA PHE A 92 0.89 -3.90 2.71
C PHE A 92 2.10 -4.80 2.59
N LYS A 93 2.05 -5.78 1.67
CA LYS A 93 3.25 -6.57 1.37
C LYS A 93 4.35 -5.73 0.73
N TYR A 94 3.94 -4.82 -0.13
CA TYR A 94 4.83 -3.92 -0.84
C TYR A 94 4.27 -2.50 -0.69
N PRO A 95 5.06 -1.57 -0.12
CA PRO A 95 4.84 -0.13 -0.24
C PRO A 95 4.32 0.33 -1.60
N LEU A 96 3.43 1.34 -1.61
CA LEU A 96 3.24 2.17 -2.80
C LEU A 96 4.41 3.14 -2.89
N ASP A 97 5.03 3.22 -4.07
CA ASP A 97 6.14 4.12 -4.35
C ASP A 97 5.67 5.42 -4.99
N SER A 98 4.81 5.30 -6.02
CA SER A 98 4.32 6.44 -6.78
C SER A 98 2.92 6.17 -7.33
N VAL A 99 2.16 7.24 -7.56
CA VAL A 99 0.89 7.21 -8.27
C VAL A 99 1.00 8.22 -9.40
N VAL A 100 0.85 7.76 -10.63
CA VAL A 100 1.01 8.60 -11.82
C VAL A 100 -0.34 8.80 -12.48
N PHE A 101 -0.77 10.06 -12.55
CA PHE A 101 -1.97 10.46 -13.28
C PHE A 101 -1.62 10.96 -14.67
N ARG A 102 -2.47 10.64 -15.66
CA ARG A 102 -2.35 11.07 -17.05
C ARG A 102 -3.72 11.36 -17.64
N THR A 103 -3.78 12.26 -18.61
CA THR A 103 -5.00 12.59 -19.37
C THR A 103 -4.92 12.11 -20.81
N SER A 104 -6.06 11.79 -21.43
CA SER A 104 -6.13 11.51 -22.87
C SER A 104 -6.13 12.77 -23.76
N SER A 105 -6.37 13.94 -23.15
CA SER A 105 -6.38 15.26 -23.79
C SER A 105 -5.32 16.17 -23.18
N ASP A 106 -4.91 17.20 -23.92
CA ASP A 106 -4.00 18.24 -23.40
C ASP A 106 -4.65 18.93 -22.20
N TRP A 107 -4.01 18.86 -21.04
CA TRP A 107 -4.50 19.54 -19.84
C TRP A 107 -4.22 21.03 -19.94
N ASN A 108 -2.98 21.39 -20.27
CA ASN A 108 -2.57 22.75 -20.64
C ASN A 108 -1.26 22.69 -21.45
N ALA A 109 -0.70 23.84 -21.82
CA ALA A 109 0.56 23.91 -22.58
C ALA A 109 1.77 23.18 -21.94
N ASN A 110 1.79 22.99 -20.62
CA ASN A 110 2.86 22.28 -19.90
C ASN A 110 2.60 20.78 -19.78
N PHE A 111 1.33 20.35 -19.85
CA PHE A 111 0.89 18.98 -19.66
C PHE A 111 0.09 18.48 -20.88
N PRO A 112 0.77 18.12 -21.98
CA PRO A 112 0.10 17.57 -23.16
C PRO A 112 -0.50 16.18 -22.88
N ALA A 113 -1.38 15.71 -23.76
CA ALA A 113 -2.02 14.40 -23.68
C ALA A 113 -1.00 13.28 -23.44
N GLY A 114 -1.28 12.42 -22.46
CA GLY A 114 -0.43 11.30 -22.05
C GLY A 114 0.77 11.68 -21.18
N SER A 115 1.04 12.96 -20.96
CA SER A 115 2.04 13.40 -19.98
C SER A 115 1.57 13.14 -18.55
N SER A 116 2.53 13.09 -17.62
CA SER A 116 2.22 12.94 -16.20
C SER A 116 1.76 14.27 -15.62
N LEU A 117 0.70 14.25 -14.81
CA LEU A 117 0.25 15.37 -13.99
C LEU A 117 0.94 15.41 -12.61
N GLY A 118 2.05 14.69 -12.42
CA GLY A 118 2.71 14.55 -11.13
C GLY A 118 3.06 15.89 -10.48
N ASP A 119 3.59 16.83 -11.27
CA ASP A 119 4.02 18.16 -10.81
C ASP A 119 2.90 19.03 -10.23
N ILE A 120 1.64 18.75 -10.61
CA ILE A 120 0.45 19.45 -10.09
C ILE A 120 -0.40 18.56 -9.19
N THR A 121 0.05 17.33 -8.89
CA THR A 121 -0.69 16.38 -8.06
C THR A 121 -0.24 16.46 -6.61
N GLN A 122 -1.20 16.70 -5.72
CA GLN A 122 -1.00 16.68 -4.28
C GLN A 122 -1.83 15.58 -3.63
N ILE A 123 -1.32 15.03 -2.54
CA ILE A 123 -2.03 14.11 -1.65
C ILE A 123 -2.40 14.81 -0.35
N TYR A 124 -3.58 14.52 0.13
CA TYR A 124 -4.04 14.94 1.44
C TYR A 124 -3.47 14.02 2.52
N THR A 125 -2.93 14.59 3.58
CA THR A 125 -2.54 13.85 4.77
C THR A 125 -2.73 14.67 6.05
N TYR A 126 -2.47 14.04 7.19
CA TYR A 126 -2.38 14.70 8.49
C TYR A 126 -0.92 14.97 8.83
N ASN A 127 -0.59 16.19 9.23
CA ASN A 127 0.72 16.46 9.82
C ASN A 127 0.78 15.91 11.26
N GLY A 128 1.96 15.99 11.90
CA GLY A 128 2.16 15.53 13.29
C GLY A 128 1.28 16.23 14.35
N ASP A 129 0.62 17.33 13.98
CA ASP A 129 -0.33 18.08 14.80
C ASP A 129 -1.80 17.77 14.44
N TRP A 130 -2.06 16.71 13.65
CA TRP A 130 -3.38 16.30 13.16
C TRP A 130 -4.09 17.38 12.30
N GLN A 131 -3.34 18.30 11.71
CA GLN A 131 -3.87 19.27 10.78
C GLN A 131 -3.81 18.72 9.36
N ASN A 132 -4.84 19.05 8.59
CA ASN A 132 -4.97 18.68 7.19
C ASN A 132 -3.94 19.45 6.37
N VAL A 133 -3.10 18.73 5.63
CA VAL A 133 -2.08 19.31 4.74
C VAL A 133 -2.12 18.63 3.39
N TRP A 134 -1.96 19.43 2.34
CA TRP A 134 -1.72 18.96 0.98
C TRP A 134 -0.22 18.97 0.74
N MET A 135 0.31 17.86 0.25
CA MET A 135 1.75 17.70 0.04
C MET A 135 2.03 17.04 -1.30
N ASP A 136 3.20 17.31 -1.83
CA ASP A 136 3.65 16.73 -3.09
C ASP A 136 3.85 15.21 -2.91
N PHE A 137 3.38 14.43 -3.89
CA PHE A 137 3.34 12.95 -3.78
C PHE A 137 4.73 12.28 -3.80
N GLU A 138 5.81 13.05 -4.03
CA GLU A 138 7.17 12.51 -4.09
C GLU A 138 7.71 11.99 -2.75
N ASP A 139 7.00 12.18 -1.64
CA ASP A 139 7.43 11.67 -0.33
C ASP A 139 6.84 10.27 -0.04
N PRO A 140 7.65 9.19 -0.11
CA PRO A 140 7.18 7.81 0.11
C PRO A 140 6.74 7.56 1.55
N SER A 141 7.08 8.44 2.51
CA SER A 141 6.63 8.29 3.90
C SER A 141 5.11 8.47 4.06
N LEU A 142 4.43 9.02 3.05
CA LEU A 142 3.01 9.40 3.12
C LEU A 142 2.02 8.24 2.95
N VAL A 143 2.48 7.13 2.39
CA VAL A 143 1.69 5.89 2.29
C VAL A 143 1.75 5.10 3.62
N SER A 144 2.64 5.50 4.53
CA SER A 144 2.90 4.79 5.79
C SER A 144 1.99 5.18 6.96
N GLY A 145 0.86 5.86 6.69
CA GLY A 145 -0.17 6.10 7.70
C GLY A 145 -0.84 4.79 8.13
N ASN A 146 -1.05 4.60 9.44
CA ASN A 146 -1.77 3.48 10.08
C ASN A 146 -3.27 3.44 9.74
N ASN A 147 -3.65 3.73 8.51
CA ASN A 147 -5.02 3.92 8.14
C ASN A 147 -5.56 2.63 7.51
N TYR A 148 -6.47 1.99 8.24
CA TYR A 148 -7.46 1.06 7.70
C TYR A 148 -8.39 1.71 6.65
N GLU A 149 -8.07 2.90 6.16
CA GLU A 149 -8.87 3.68 5.24
C GLU A 149 -8.51 3.27 3.82
N TYR A 150 -9.49 2.69 3.13
CA TYR A 150 -9.40 2.20 1.77
C TYR A 150 -9.55 3.31 0.72
N PHE A 151 -9.19 4.55 1.09
CA PHE A 151 -9.29 5.71 0.23
C PHE A 151 -8.15 6.70 0.50
N TYR A 152 -7.69 7.34 -0.58
CA TYR A 152 -6.67 8.39 -0.55
C TYR A 152 -7.21 9.61 -1.27
N TYR A 153 -7.13 10.80 -0.66
CA TYR A 153 -7.56 12.04 -1.31
C TYR A 153 -6.40 12.68 -2.05
N PHE A 154 -6.68 13.08 -3.27
CA PHE A 154 -5.78 13.74 -4.18
C PHE A 154 -6.38 15.05 -4.68
N ARG A 155 -5.51 15.94 -5.14
CA ARG A 155 -5.89 17.19 -5.76
C ARG A 155 -4.96 17.50 -6.93
N PHE A 156 -5.53 17.97 -8.03
CA PHE A 156 -4.76 18.73 -9.02
C PHE A 156 -4.81 20.21 -8.63
N THR A 157 -3.64 20.83 -8.47
CA THR A 157 -3.50 22.24 -8.03
C THR A 157 -3.84 23.25 -9.11
N GLU A 158 -4.02 22.78 -10.35
CA GLU A 158 -4.37 23.57 -11.52
C GLU A 158 -5.43 22.83 -12.34
N GLY A 159 -6.45 23.54 -12.83
CA GLY A 159 -7.42 23.01 -13.80
C GLY A 159 -6.85 22.97 -15.23
N PRO A 160 -7.56 22.33 -16.18
CA PRO A 160 -7.16 22.40 -17.58
C PRO A 160 -7.45 23.79 -18.18
N GLU A 161 -6.77 24.08 -19.28
CA GLU A 161 -6.88 25.38 -19.97
C GLU A 161 -8.21 25.55 -20.72
N GLU A 162 -8.81 24.45 -21.20
CA GLU A 162 -10.07 24.45 -21.93
C GLU A 162 -11.16 23.68 -21.16
N ALA A 163 -12.41 24.12 -21.31
CA ALA A 163 -13.56 23.35 -20.85
C ALA A 163 -13.78 22.15 -21.79
N GLY A 164 -14.12 20.98 -21.24
CA GLY A 164 -14.29 19.76 -22.03
C GLY A 164 -14.39 18.49 -21.21
N GLU A 165 -14.40 17.35 -21.90
CA GLU A 165 -14.30 16.03 -21.29
C GLU A 165 -12.85 15.55 -21.28
N TYR A 166 -12.39 15.13 -20.11
CA TYR A 166 -11.04 14.67 -19.86
C TYR A 166 -11.09 13.25 -19.30
N GLU A 167 -10.55 12.28 -20.03
CA GLU A 167 -10.32 10.96 -19.48
C GLU A 167 -9.01 10.97 -18.69
N VAL A 168 -9.11 10.73 -17.38
CA VAL A 168 -7.96 10.61 -16.49
C VAL A 168 -7.74 9.16 -16.15
N THR A 169 -6.51 8.73 -16.38
CA THR A 169 -6.00 7.41 -16.04
C THR A 169 -5.00 7.55 -14.90
N SER A 170 -4.85 6.48 -14.12
CA SER A 170 -3.83 6.42 -13.08
C SER A 170 -3.12 5.08 -13.10
N THR A 171 -1.85 5.09 -12.72
CA THR A 171 -1.07 3.87 -12.49
C THR A 171 -0.38 3.98 -11.15
N ILE A 172 -0.57 2.99 -10.30
CA ILE A 172 0.13 2.84 -9.03
C ILE A 172 1.37 1.99 -9.25
N TYR A 173 2.51 2.42 -8.72
CA TYR A 173 3.76 1.66 -8.70
C TYR A 173 4.10 1.24 -7.27
N TYR A 174 4.54 0.00 -7.12
CA TYR A 174 4.93 -0.59 -5.85
C TYR A 174 6.45 -0.73 -5.76
N SER A 175 6.99 -0.72 -4.54
CA SER A 175 8.43 -0.91 -4.22
C SER A 175 9.09 -2.16 -4.80
N ASN A 176 8.32 -3.19 -5.13
CA ASN A 176 8.84 -4.39 -5.79
C ASN A 176 8.91 -4.26 -7.33
N GLY A 177 8.66 -3.07 -7.87
CA GLY A 177 8.62 -2.79 -9.31
C GLY A 177 7.34 -3.26 -10.00
N ALA A 178 6.37 -3.82 -9.27
CA ALA A 178 5.07 -4.12 -9.84
C ALA A 178 4.26 -2.82 -10.03
N SER A 179 3.31 -2.83 -10.95
CA SER A 179 2.34 -1.75 -11.12
C SER A 179 0.91 -2.28 -11.10
N LEU A 180 -0.04 -1.37 -10.90
CA LEU A 180 -1.47 -1.61 -11.03
C LEU A 180 -2.08 -0.42 -11.74
N ASP A 181 -2.66 -0.66 -12.91
CA ASP A 181 -3.41 0.36 -13.63
C ASP A 181 -4.81 0.49 -13.02
N GLY A 182 -5.20 1.74 -12.77
CA GLY A 182 -6.52 2.09 -12.25
C GLY A 182 -7.57 2.09 -13.35
N LEU A 183 -8.83 2.07 -12.93
CA LEU A 183 -9.93 2.35 -13.84
C LEU A 183 -9.90 3.82 -14.26
N SER A 184 -10.02 4.07 -15.57
CA SER A 184 -10.16 5.42 -16.12
C SER A 184 -11.40 6.12 -15.54
N MET A 185 -11.31 7.42 -15.36
CA MET A 185 -12.43 8.28 -15.01
C MET A 185 -12.59 9.38 -16.06
N THR A 186 -13.82 9.60 -16.51
CA THR A 186 -14.15 10.78 -17.31
C THR A 186 -14.54 11.93 -16.38
N MET A 187 -13.76 13.00 -16.43
CA MET A 187 -14.10 14.29 -15.86
C MET A 187 -14.77 15.12 -16.95
N VAL A 188 -15.81 15.84 -16.59
CA VAL A 188 -16.36 16.89 -17.44
C VAL A 188 -16.04 18.20 -16.75
N ILE A 189 -15.55 19.20 -17.49
CA ILE A 189 -15.09 20.50 -17.00
C ILE A 189 -15.86 21.57 -17.80
N GLN A 190 -16.53 22.48 -17.09
CA GLN A 190 -17.51 23.44 -17.62
C GLN A 190 -16.96 24.86 -17.67
#